data_AF-A0A965NXF5-F1
#
_entry.id   AF-A0A965NXF5-F1
#
_cell.length_a   1.000
_cell.length_b   1.000
_cell.length_c   1.000
_cell.angle_alpha   90.00
_cell.angle_beta   90.00
_cell.angle_gamma   90.00
#
_symmetry.space_group_name_H-M   'P 1'
#
loop_
_entity.id
_entity.type
_entity.pdbx_description
1 polymer ?
#
loop_
_entity_poly.entity_id
_entity_poly.type
_entity_poly.pdbx_seq_one_letter_code
_entity_poly.pdbx_strand_id
1 'polypeptide(L)'
;KTDSFQPRDINRDMLLEYVQLPDDDNKASEILDEIFIPIEPKNKEPTISGEGLYSEWQAMPAGADKDAKAKELFGLIKGGKIPTTSEELKGAVDHGSTHLRPPFCRNGNKYPVKDILIKQFPEHKKYVEPFTGSSAIFFNKPKAEQNVLNDLDERMIQSLRWLKSAPPKDDPEWDKIEFKGSFGSGKDQRLSGTRIANARAFFAKVPRSIIEKMAHFKLAGCAGFNGVFANKPSQIYKVSEKPLQRIETYLDLYKEYLKGVSLETKDYANIIKQHDAPDTFFFIDPPYENTSASLGYAEDKGFDFERLRQTLEKVKGKFMVTLNDSPNIRKIFQQFKINGFSAPNPWNTREDKEDRKPRKEITIRNY
;
A
#
# COMPACT_ATOMS: atom_id res chain seq x y z
N LYS A 1 39.75 -8.83 17.03
CA LYS A 1 39.57 -10.21 16.50
C LYS A 1 38.26 -10.73 17.08
N THR A 2 37.28 -10.98 16.22
CA THR A 2 36.18 -11.98 16.27
C THR A 2 35.51 -12.37 17.60
N ASP A 3 34.17 -12.42 17.54
CA ASP A 3 33.22 -13.29 18.27
C ASP A 3 32.96 -12.94 19.76
N SER A 4 31.77 -13.05 20.37
CA SER A 4 30.43 -13.57 20.02
C SER A 4 29.53 -13.44 21.28
N PHE A 5 28.26 -13.01 21.19
CA PHE A 5 27.03 -13.62 21.79
C PHE A 5 25.80 -12.66 21.77
N GLN A 6 24.63 -13.24 21.44
CA GLN A 6 23.22 -12.78 21.59
C GLN A 6 22.60 -13.51 22.83
N PRO A 7 21.29 -13.49 23.19
CA PRO A 7 20.17 -12.51 23.15
C PRO A 7 19.26 -12.45 24.44
N ARG A 8 18.40 -11.41 24.55
CA ARG A 8 17.07 -11.27 25.26
C ARG A 8 16.94 -11.02 26.79
N ASP A 9 15.86 -10.28 27.12
CA ASP A 9 15.04 -10.21 28.37
C ASP A 9 15.18 -9.02 29.36
N ILE A 10 14.22 -8.06 29.34
CA ILE A 10 13.52 -7.44 30.52
C ILE A 10 12.10 -6.98 30.09
N ASN A 11 11.12 -7.15 31.00
CA ASN A 11 9.70 -7.45 30.82
C ASN A 11 8.73 -6.42 31.46
N ARG A 12 7.45 -6.56 31.08
CA ARG A 12 6.16 -5.93 31.40
C ARG A 12 5.86 -5.44 32.83
N ASP A 13 6.58 -5.88 33.85
CA ASP A 13 6.20 -5.61 35.25
C ASP A 13 6.56 -4.18 35.71
N MET A 14 7.44 -3.47 34.99
CA MET A 14 7.76 -2.07 35.28
C MET A 14 6.68 -1.05 34.89
N LEU A 15 5.64 -1.46 34.16
CA LEU A 15 4.62 -0.56 33.59
C LEU A 15 3.42 -0.32 34.51
N LEU A 16 3.22 -1.15 35.55
CA LEU A 16 2.04 -1.08 36.41
C LEU A 16 2.24 -0.26 37.70
N GLU A 17 3.45 0.26 37.94
CA GLU A 17 3.77 0.88 39.24
C GLU A 17 3.66 2.43 39.26
N TYR A 18 3.47 3.10 38.11
CA TYR A 18 3.75 4.55 38.03
C TYR A 18 2.57 5.53 37.93
N VAL A 19 1.32 5.10 37.72
CA VAL A 19 0.19 6.05 37.67
C VAL A 19 -1.07 5.47 38.30
N GLN A 20 -1.28 5.80 39.58
CA GLN A 20 -2.57 5.64 40.27
C GLN A 20 -3.48 6.82 39.91
N LEU A 21 -4.59 6.58 39.21
CA LEU A 21 -5.70 7.53 39.08
C LEU A 21 -7.05 6.82 39.35
N PRO A 22 -8.04 7.46 40.00
CA PRO A 22 -9.31 6.85 40.41
C PRO A 22 -10.39 6.92 39.30
N ASP A 23 -11.30 5.94 39.34
CA ASP A 23 -12.35 5.62 38.35
C ASP A 23 -13.57 6.57 38.33
N ASP A 24 -13.47 7.83 37.87
CA ASP A 24 -14.69 8.60 37.55
C ASP A 24 -14.55 9.54 36.35
N ASP A 25 -15.06 9.08 35.20
CA ASP A 25 -15.01 9.72 33.88
C ASP A 25 -15.87 11.01 33.76
N ASN A 26 -16.80 11.26 34.68
CA ASN A 26 -17.83 12.28 34.46
C ASN A 26 -17.34 13.73 34.64
N LYS A 27 -16.29 13.99 35.43
CA LYS A 27 -15.80 15.36 35.65
C LYS A 27 -14.92 15.91 34.52
N ALA A 28 -14.37 15.05 33.66
CA ALA A 28 -13.53 15.50 32.54
C ALA A 28 -14.34 16.06 31.37
N SER A 29 -15.60 15.65 31.22
CA SER A 29 -16.46 16.02 30.09
C SER A 29 -17.09 17.40 30.23
N GLU A 30 -17.44 17.84 31.45
CA GLU A 30 -18.02 19.17 31.71
C GLU A 30 -17.07 20.33 31.40
N ILE A 31 -15.76 20.11 31.47
CA ILE A 31 -14.72 21.14 31.22
C ILE A 31 -14.55 21.43 29.72
N LEU A 32 -14.98 20.52 28.83
CA LEU A 32 -14.75 20.64 27.39
C LEU A 32 -15.87 21.40 26.66
N ASP A 33 -17.09 21.43 27.19
CA ASP A 33 -18.26 22.05 26.55
C ASP A 33 -18.33 23.57 26.74
N GLU A 34 -17.64 24.17 27.72
CA GLU A 34 -17.58 25.64 27.91
C GLU A 34 -16.61 26.35 26.94
N ILE A 35 -15.76 25.62 26.19
CA ILE A 35 -14.64 26.21 25.44
C ILE A 35 -14.96 26.46 23.95
N PHE A 36 -16.02 25.87 23.38
CA PHE A 36 -16.31 25.96 21.94
C PHE A 36 -17.68 26.59 21.62
N ILE A 37 -17.66 27.88 21.23
CA ILE A 37 -18.81 28.54 20.56
C ILE A 37 -18.65 28.36 19.03
N PRO A 38 -19.70 27.95 18.28
CA PRO A 38 -19.62 27.73 16.84
C PRO A 38 -19.85 29.01 16.02
N ILE A 39 -19.17 29.13 14.87
CA ILE A 39 -19.42 30.15 13.84
C ILE A 39 -20.12 29.50 12.65
N GLU A 40 -21.29 30.01 12.25
CA GLU A 40 -22.02 29.53 11.08
C GLU A 40 -21.45 30.06 9.74
N PRO A 41 -21.39 29.23 8.68
CA PRO A 41 -20.93 29.66 7.35
C PRO A 41 -22.06 30.23 6.48
N LYS A 42 -21.75 31.29 5.72
CA LYS A 42 -22.64 31.87 4.69
C LYS A 42 -22.62 31.08 3.38
N ASN A 43 -23.84 30.92 2.84
CA ASN A 43 -24.30 30.20 1.64
C ASN A 43 -23.38 30.16 0.40
N LYS A 44 -23.25 28.96 -0.18
CA LYS A 44 -22.90 28.69 -1.60
C LYS A 44 -23.93 27.70 -2.19
N GLU A 45 -24.31 27.91 -3.44
CA GLU A 45 -25.26 27.08 -4.19
C GLU A 45 -24.81 25.61 -4.33
N PRO A 46 -25.73 24.64 -4.39
CA PRO A 46 -25.42 23.23 -4.20
C PRO A 46 -24.85 22.58 -5.48
N THR A 47 -23.55 22.35 -5.51
CA THR A 47 -22.97 21.25 -6.30
C THR A 47 -23.19 19.96 -5.53
N ILE A 48 -24.04 19.08 -6.06
CA ILE A 48 -24.29 17.76 -5.46
C ILE A 48 -22.99 16.96 -5.49
N SER A 49 -22.32 16.82 -4.35
CA SER A 49 -21.18 15.91 -4.20
C SER A 49 -21.69 14.46 -4.24
N GLY A 50 -20.92 13.57 -4.88
CA GLY A 50 -21.28 12.15 -4.99
C GLY A 50 -21.49 11.43 -3.65
N GLU A 51 -21.01 12.00 -2.55
CA GLU A 51 -21.27 11.51 -1.18
C GLU A 51 -22.73 11.67 -0.76
N GLY A 52 -23.43 12.72 -1.21
CA GLY A 52 -24.85 12.93 -0.93
C GLY A 52 -25.74 11.88 -1.62
N LEU A 53 -25.45 11.60 -2.89
CA LEU A 53 -26.21 10.63 -3.69
C LEU A 53 -26.01 9.19 -3.20
N TYR A 54 -24.81 8.86 -2.71
CA TYR A 54 -24.53 7.55 -2.11
C TYR A 54 -25.22 7.38 -0.76
N SER A 55 -25.27 8.44 0.05
CA SER A 55 -25.95 8.42 1.35
C SER A 55 -27.47 8.27 1.19
N GLU A 56 -28.07 8.92 0.18
CA GLU A 56 -29.50 8.74 -0.17
C GLU A 56 -29.81 7.31 -0.66
N TRP A 57 -28.94 6.71 -1.48
CA TRP A 57 -29.10 5.32 -1.92
C TRP A 57 -29.00 4.31 -0.75
N GLN A 58 -28.10 4.57 0.20
CA GLN A 58 -27.94 3.72 1.39
C GLN A 58 -29.15 3.81 2.34
N ALA A 59 -29.73 4.99 2.48
CA ALA A 59 -30.87 5.26 3.37
C ALA A 59 -32.22 4.73 2.84
N MET A 60 -32.27 4.15 1.63
CA MET A 60 -33.51 3.61 1.07
C MET A 60 -34.05 2.42 1.89
N PRO A 61 -35.38 2.36 2.13
CA PRO A 61 -36.00 1.29 2.92
C PRO A 61 -35.80 -0.10 2.31
N ALA A 62 -35.83 -1.12 3.16
CA ALA A 62 -35.75 -2.51 2.73
C ALA A 62 -36.95 -2.87 1.83
N GLY A 63 -36.68 -3.31 0.60
CA GLY A 63 -37.69 -3.62 -0.42
C GLY A 63 -37.79 -2.59 -1.56
N ALA A 64 -37.08 -1.46 -1.48
CA ALA A 64 -37.02 -0.51 -2.58
C ALA A 64 -36.08 -0.99 -3.71
N ASP A 65 -36.42 -0.67 -4.96
CA ASP A 65 -35.62 -1.00 -6.15
C ASP A 65 -34.38 -0.10 -6.23
N LYS A 66 -33.34 -0.54 -5.53
CA LYS A 66 -32.04 0.15 -5.43
C LYS A 66 -31.32 0.24 -6.77
N ASP A 67 -31.60 -0.66 -7.72
CA ASP A 67 -30.95 -0.68 -9.03
C ASP A 67 -31.59 0.32 -9.99
N ALA A 68 -32.91 0.49 -9.95
CA ALA A 68 -33.60 1.56 -10.66
C ALA A 68 -33.18 2.94 -10.15
N LYS A 69 -33.05 3.10 -8.82
CA LYS A 69 -32.62 4.38 -8.22
C LYS A 69 -31.15 4.70 -8.52
N ALA A 70 -30.27 3.70 -8.53
CA ALA A 70 -28.89 3.89 -8.97
C ALA A 70 -28.84 4.35 -10.44
N LYS A 71 -29.60 3.72 -11.34
CA LYS A 71 -29.65 4.14 -12.77
C LYS A 71 -30.18 5.57 -12.95
N GLU A 72 -31.15 6.00 -12.15
CA GLU A 72 -31.65 7.38 -12.14
C GLU A 72 -30.59 8.36 -11.64
N LEU A 73 -29.94 8.06 -10.51
CA LEU A 73 -28.90 8.90 -9.87
C LEU A 73 -27.66 9.04 -10.76
N PHE A 74 -27.23 7.95 -11.40
CA PHE A 74 -26.10 7.97 -12.33
C PHE A 74 -26.48 8.53 -13.72
N GLY A 75 -27.75 8.43 -14.12
CA GLY A 75 -28.28 9.03 -15.35
C GLY A 75 -28.45 10.55 -15.30
N LEU A 76 -28.39 11.16 -14.11
CA LEU A 76 -28.44 12.61 -13.89
C LEU A 76 -27.09 13.31 -14.10
N ILE A 77 -26.01 12.58 -14.37
CA ILE A 77 -24.78 13.12 -14.95
C ILE A 77 -25.05 13.38 -16.46
N LYS A 78 -25.83 14.43 -16.77
CA LYS A 78 -26.28 14.69 -18.14
C LYS A 78 -25.26 15.47 -18.97
N GLY A 79 -24.69 14.79 -19.97
CA GLY A 79 -24.60 15.32 -21.34
C GLY A 79 -23.20 15.48 -21.94
N GLY A 80 -22.81 14.53 -22.81
CA GLY A 80 -21.74 14.73 -23.79
C GLY A 80 -20.65 13.65 -23.79
N LYS A 81 -20.47 13.02 -24.96
CA LYS A 81 -19.47 12.01 -25.38
C LYS A 81 -18.25 11.77 -24.46
N ILE A 82 -17.90 10.49 -24.32
CA ILE A 82 -16.57 10.02 -23.90
C ILE A 82 -15.54 10.59 -24.89
N PRO A 83 -14.47 11.30 -24.43
CA PRO A 83 -13.41 11.80 -25.31
C PRO A 83 -12.72 10.65 -26.03
N THR A 84 -12.56 10.74 -27.35
CA THR A 84 -11.97 9.67 -28.18
C THR A 84 -10.71 10.10 -28.92
N THR A 85 -10.24 11.34 -28.69
CA THR A 85 -9.05 11.87 -29.35
C THR A 85 -8.01 12.40 -28.36
N SER A 86 -6.74 12.28 -28.75
CA SER A 86 -5.57 12.71 -27.98
C SER A 86 -5.48 14.22 -27.75
N GLU A 87 -6.18 15.05 -28.54
CA GLU A 87 -6.27 16.49 -28.33
C GLU A 87 -7.20 16.88 -27.16
N GLU A 88 -8.31 16.15 -26.95
CA GLU A 88 -9.30 16.42 -25.90
C GLU A 88 -8.79 16.05 -24.49
N LEU A 89 -7.75 15.21 -24.40
CA LEU A 89 -7.11 14.75 -23.17
C LEU A 89 -5.95 15.65 -22.69
N LYS A 90 -5.53 16.65 -23.47
CA LYS A 90 -4.35 17.47 -23.16
C LYS A 90 -4.59 18.58 -22.12
N GLY A 91 -5.84 18.88 -21.76
CA GLY A 91 -6.19 20.08 -20.97
C GLY A 91 -6.83 19.85 -19.60
N ALA A 92 -7.18 18.62 -19.24
CA ALA A 92 -7.84 18.31 -17.97
C ALA A 92 -7.25 17.03 -17.40
N VAL A 93 -6.36 17.15 -16.42
CA VAL A 93 -5.77 16.00 -15.74
C VAL A 93 -6.75 15.49 -14.69
N ASP A 94 -7.88 14.95 -15.14
CA ASP A 94 -8.74 14.10 -14.33
C ASP A 94 -8.21 12.66 -14.42
N HIS A 95 -7.47 12.26 -13.39
CA HIS A 95 -6.84 10.95 -13.28
C HIS A 95 -7.85 9.87 -12.88
N GLY A 96 -8.83 9.58 -13.74
CA GLY A 96 -9.83 8.54 -13.56
C GLY A 96 -9.24 7.26 -12.94
N SER A 97 -9.52 7.05 -11.66
CA SER A 97 -8.82 6.06 -10.85
C SER A 97 -9.50 4.69 -10.98
N THR A 98 -9.07 3.89 -11.95
CA THR A 98 -9.22 2.43 -11.81
C THR A 98 -8.30 1.98 -10.68
N HIS A 99 -8.81 1.99 -9.44
CA HIS A 99 -8.05 1.65 -8.25
C HIS A 99 -7.60 0.17 -8.28
N LEU A 100 -6.42 -0.08 -8.87
CA LEU A 100 -5.86 -1.41 -9.01
C LEU A 100 -5.05 -1.74 -7.75
N ARG A 101 -5.60 -2.65 -6.92
CA ARG A 101 -4.89 -3.16 -5.75
C ARG A 101 -3.52 -3.73 -6.18
N PRO A 102 -2.47 -3.63 -5.36
CA PRO A 102 -1.22 -4.31 -5.62
C PRO A 102 -1.43 -5.84 -5.74
N PRO A 103 -0.76 -6.52 -6.68
CA PRO A 103 -0.94 -7.96 -6.88
C PRO A 103 -0.43 -8.78 -5.68
N PHE A 104 0.65 -8.31 -5.07
CA PHE A 104 1.33 -8.94 -3.94
C PHE A 104 1.44 -8.01 -2.73
N CYS A 105 1.48 -8.59 -1.53
CA CYS A 105 1.52 -7.83 -0.29
C CYS A 105 2.95 -7.46 0.10
N ARG A 106 3.11 -6.22 0.58
CA ARG A 106 4.36 -5.71 1.15
C ARG A 106 4.04 -4.75 2.29
N ASN A 107 4.81 -4.84 3.37
CA ASN A 107 4.78 -3.86 4.44
C ASN A 107 5.26 -2.50 3.92
N GLY A 108 4.62 -1.43 4.39
CA GLY A 108 4.92 -0.07 3.92
C GLY A 108 4.21 0.31 2.61
N ASN A 109 3.37 -0.57 2.02
CA ASN A 109 2.68 -0.26 0.77
C ASN A 109 1.89 1.07 0.84
N LYS A 110 2.02 1.87 -0.22
CA LYS A 110 1.41 3.20 -0.32
C LYS A 110 0.02 3.21 -0.95
N TYR A 111 -0.61 2.05 -1.13
CA TYR A 111 -1.97 1.97 -1.67
C TYR A 111 -3.00 2.80 -0.88
N PRO A 112 -2.99 2.82 0.48
CA PRO A 112 -3.96 3.61 1.24
C PRO A 112 -3.83 5.13 1.05
N VAL A 113 -2.65 5.61 0.67
CA VAL A 113 -2.34 7.05 0.53
C VAL A 113 -2.02 7.45 -0.90
N LYS A 114 -2.21 6.54 -1.87
CA LYS A 114 -1.80 6.72 -3.26
C LYS A 114 -2.37 8.00 -3.88
N ASP A 115 -3.63 8.31 -3.61
CA ASP A 115 -4.31 9.46 -4.22
C ASP A 115 -3.77 10.78 -3.67
N ILE A 116 -3.33 10.80 -2.40
CA ILE A 116 -2.65 11.95 -1.78
C ILE A 116 -1.28 12.17 -2.45
N LEU A 117 -0.54 11.09 -2.72
CA LEU A 117 0.80 11.16 -3.29
C LEU A 117 0.77 11.50 -4.79
N ILE A 118 -0.07 10.82 -5.57
CA ILE A 118 -0.16 10.97 -7.03
C ILE A 118 -0.61 12.38 -7.42
N LYS A 119 -1.53 13.00 -6.67
CA LYS A 119 -1.96 14.40 -6.89
C LYS A 119 -0.82 15.42 -6.82
N GLN A 120 0.31 15.04 -6.22
CA GLN A 120 1.47 15.90 -6.05
C GLN A 120 2.57 15.58 -7.08
N PHE A 121 2.36 14.64 -8.01
CA PHE A 121 3.35 14.28 -9.02
C PHE A 121 3.46 15.39 -10.06
N PRO A 122 4.68 15.75 -10.48
CA PRO A 122 4.86 16.68 -11.58
C PRO A 122 4.61 15.96 -12.91
N GLU A 123 4.43 16.72 -13.98
CA GLU A 123 4.51 16.16 -15.34
C GLU A 123 5.88 15.51 -15.58
N HIS A 124 5.87 14.35 -16.24
CA HIS A 124 7.06 13.54 -16.53
C HIS A 124 6.83 12.59 -17.71
N LYS A 125 7.90 12.28 -18.44
CA LYS A 125 7.89 11.28 -19.53
C LYS A 125 8.44 9.93 -19.07
N LYS A 126 9.37 9.96 -18.12
CA LYS A 126 9.95 8.76 -17.52
C LYS A 126 9.60 8.67 -16.05
N TYR A 127 9.11 7.51 -15.63
CA TYR A 127 8.77 7.22 -14.25
C TYR A 127 9.67 6.12 -13.69
N VAL A 128 10.24 6.35 -12.50
CA VAL A 128 11.15 5.40 -11.86
C VAL A 128 10.76 5.21 -10.39
N GLU A 129 10.57 3.96 -9.96
CA GLU A 129 10.48 3.59 -8.54
C GLU A 129 11.76 2.83 -8.13
N PRO A 130 12.74 3.49 -7.48
CA PRO A 130 13.94 2.80 -6.97
C PRO A 130 13.64 1.77 -5.86
N PHE A 131 12.51 1.93 -5.18
CA PHE A 131 12.01 1.05 -4.10
C PHE A 131 10.57 0.67 -4.37
N THR A 132 10.33 -0.13 -5.40
CA THR A 132 8.96 -0.37 -5.86
C THR A 132 8.10 -1.10 -4.84
N GLY A 133 8.69 -2.01 -4.03
CA GLY A 133 7.94 -2.82 -3.10
C GLY A 133 6.78 -3.52 -3.81
N SER A 134 5.54 -3.27 -3.36
CA SER A 134 4.33 -3.82 -4.00
C SER A 134 3.90 -3.13 -5.30
N SER A 135 4.63 -2.09 -5.75
CA SER A 135 4.32 -1.26 -6.92
C SER A 135 2.96 -0.57 -6.85
N ALA A 136 2.53 -0.21 -5.64
CA ALA A 136 1.19 0.32 -5.39
C ALA A 136 0.94 1.64 -6.11
N ILE A 137 1.94 2.52 -6.13
CA ILE A 137 1.84 3.82 -6.81
C ILE A 137 1.86 3.60 -8.32
N PHE A 138 2.83 2.84 -8.84
CA PHE A 138 2.93 2.51 -10.25
C PHE A 138 1.60 2.03 -10.87
N PHE A 139 0.90 1.10 -10.22
CA PHE A 139 -0.37 0.55 -10.72
C PHE A 139 -1.57 1.49 -10.59
N ASN A 140 -1.45 2.60 -9.86
CA ASN A 140 -2.55 3.54 -9.63
C ASN A 140 -2.31 4.94 -10.22
N LYS A 141 -1.14 5.18 -10.82
CA LYS A 141 -0.84 6.39 -11.58
C LYS A 141 -0.90 6.10 -13.10
N PRO A 142 -1.21 7.09 -13.95
CA PRO A 142 -1.12 6.92 -15.40
C PRO A 142 0.25 6.42 -15.83
N LYS A 143 0.31 5.57 -16.85
CA LYS A 143 1.58 5.04 -17.34
C LYS A 143 2.37 6.15 -18.05
N ALA A 144 3.64 6.32 -17.67
CA ALA A 144 4.53 7.24 -18.37
C ALA A 144 5.01 6.59 -19.69
N GLU A 145 5.67 7.34 -20.57
CA GLU A 145 6.23 6.79 -21.82
C GLU A 145 7.27 5.70 -21.52
N GLN A 146 8.12 5.95 -20.52
CA GLN A 146 9.10 5.00 -20.01
C GLN A 146 8.85 4.75 -18.52
N ASN A 147 8.86 3.47 -18.10
CA ASN A 147 8.65 3.12 -16.70
C ASN A 147 9.71 2.11 -16.25
N VAL A 148 10.28 2.35 -15.07
CA VAL A 148 11.30 1.49 -14.46
C VAL A 148 10.87 1.17 -13.03
N LEU A 149 10.80 -0.10 -12.70
CA LEU A 149 10.57 -0.57 -11.33
C LEU A 149 11.81 -1.31 -10.85
N ASN A 150 12.31 -0.90 -9.70
CA ASN A 150 13.48 -1.49 -9.06
C ASN A 150 13.18 -1.85 -7.61
N ASP A 151 13.80 -2.93 -7.13
CA ASP A 151 13.87 -3.25 -5.71
C ASP A 151 15.18 -4.02 -5.44
N LEU A 152 15.73 -3.85 -4.25
CA LEU A 152 16.86 -4.67 -3.80
C LEU A 152 16.42 -6.12 -3.52
N ASP A 153 15.14 -6.32 -3.14
CA ASP A 153 14.55 -7.64 -2.97
C ASP A 153 14.22 -8.25 -4.34
N GLU A 154 15.15 -9.06 -4.87
CA GLU A 154 14.97 -9.75 -6.16
C GLU A 154 13.65 -10.54 -6.24
N ARG A 155 13.15 -11.05 -5.10
CA ARG A 155 11.89 -11.80 -5.08
C ARG A 155 10.70 -10.92 -5.44
N MET A 156 10.70 -9.63 -5.06
CA MET A 156 9.67 -8.66 -5.47
C MET A 156 9.70 -8.49 -6.98
N ILE A 157 10.88 -8.28 -7.57
CA ILE A 157 11.00 -8.06 -9.01
C ILE A 157 10.68 -9.33 -9.80
N GLN A 158 11.10 -10.50 -9.32
CA GLN A 158 10.69 -11.78 -9.91
C GLN A 158 9.18 -11.98 -9.88
N SER A 159 8.49 -11.56 -8.81
CA SER A 159 7.04 -11.64 -8.75
C SER A 159 6.35 -10.84 -9.87
N LEU A 160 6.89 -9.67 -10.23
CA LEU A 160 6.41 -8.87 -11.36
C LEU A 160 6.74 -9.52 -12.71
N ARG A 161 7.91 -10.17 -12.84
CA ARG A 161 8.26 -10.95 -14.05
C ARG A 161 7.32 -12.14 -14.25
N TRP A 162 6.96 -12.85 -13.17
CA TRP A 162 5.96 -13.91 -13.19
C TRP A 162 4.59 -13.38 -13.57
N LEU A 163 4.14 -12.29 -12.96
CA LEU A 163 2.86 -11.66 -13.29
C LEU A 163 2.77 -11.25 -14.77
N LYS A 164 3.85 -10.66 -15.31
CA LYS A 164 3.98 -10.30 -16.73
C LYS A 164 3.92 -11.52 -17.64
N SER A 165 4.47 -12.65 -17.20
CA SER A 165 4.60 -13.89 -17.99
C SER A 165 3.53 -14.94 -17.66
N ALA A 166 2.55 -14.59 -16.82
CA ALA A 166 1.53 -15.52 -16.38
C ALA A 166 0.67 -15.95 -17.58
N PRO A 167 0.25 -17.23 -17.61
CA PRO A 167 -0.58 -17.75 -18.69
C PRO A 167 -1.95 -17.05 -18.69
N PRO A 168 -2.67 -17.08 -19.83
CA PRO A 168 -4.04 -16.59 -19.95
C PRO A 168 -4.97 -17.12 -18.85
N LYS A 169 -6.08 -16.41 -18.57
CA LYS A 169 -7.01 -16.76 -17.47
C LYS A 169 -7.76 -18.07 -17.69
N ASP A 170 -7.88 -18.53 -18.93
CA ASP A 170 -8.49 -19.80 -19.32
C ASP A 170 -7.52 -21.00 -19.18
N ASP A 171 -6.28 -20.77 -18.75
CA ASP A 171 -5.36 -21.87 -18.42
C ASP A 171 -5.90 -22.66 -17.20
N PRO A 172 -6.11 -23.98 -17.33
CA PRO A 172 -6.67 -24.80 -16.26
C PRO A 172 -5.77 -24.90 -15.01
N GLU A 173 -4.54 -24.41 -15.06
CA GLU A 173 -3.67 -24.32 -13.89
C GLU A 173 -4.14 -23.28 -12.85
N TRP A 174 -4.90 -22.26 -13.23
CA TRP A 174 -5.46 -21.29 -12.26
C TRP A 174 -6.36 -21.98 -11.23
N ASP A 175 -7.18 -22.95 -11.67
CA ASP A 175 -8.08 -23.73 -10.82
C ASP A 175 -7.36 -24.74 -9.92
N LYS A 176 -6.09 -25.06 -10.20
CA LYS A 176 -5.30 -25.98 -9.36
C LYS A 176 -4.84 -25.34 -8.06
N ILE A 177 -4.82 -24.00 -7.99
CA ILE A 177 -4.40 -23.26 -6.80
C ILE A 177 -5.62 -22.87 -5.97
N GLU A 178 -6.29 -23.88 -5.42
CA GLU A 178 -7.43 -23.72 -4.51
C GLU A 178 -7.18 -24.45 -3.19
N PHE A 179 -7.21 -23.70 -2.09
CA PHE A 179 -7.11 -24.25 -0.74
C PHE A 179 -8.51 -24.43 -0.15
N LYS A 180 -9.19 -25.51 -0.54
CA LYS A 180 -10.53 -25.85 -0.03
C LYS A 180 -10.46 -26.26 1.45
N GLY A 181 -11.53 -25.96 2.19
CA GLY A 181 -11.71 -26.46 3.56
C GLY A 181 -12.83 -25.84 4.38
N SER A 182 -13.40 -26.63 5.30
CA SER A 182 -14.45 -26.19 6.25
C SER A 182 -13.88 -25.44 7.46
N PHE A 183 -14.60 -24.41 7.95
CA PHE A 183 -14.37 -23.85 9.28
C PHE A 183 -14.90 -24.82 10.34
N GLY A 184 -14.09 -25.15 11.34
CA GLY A 184 -14.60 -25.84 12.52
C GLY A 184 -15.50 -24.90 13.32
N SER A 185 -16.75 -25.29 13.57
CA SER A 185 -17.63 -24.62 14.53
C SER A 185 -17.25 -25.06 15.94
N GLY A 186 -16.43 -24.26 16.64
CA GLY A 186 -16.06 -24.55 18.03
C GLY A 186 -14.95 -23.66 18.57
N LYS A 187 -14.86 -23.53 19.90
CA LYS A 187 -13.90 -22.67 20.63
C LYS A 187 -12.43 -23.12 20.52
N ASP A 188 -12.14 -24.19 19.77
CA ASP A 188 -10.79 -24.62 19.46
C ASP A 188 -10.36 -24.08 18.08
N GLN A 189 -10.00 -22.81 18.03
CA GLN A 189 -9.59 -22.09 16.80
C GLN A 189 -8.12 -22.36 16.40
N ARG A 190 -7.41 -23.26 17.08
CA ARG A 190 -5.99 -23.52 16.88
C ARG A 190 -5.79 -24.94 16.37
N LEU A 191 -5.36 -25.04 15.10
CA LEU A 191 -5.10 -26.26 14.31
C LEU A 191 -6.37 -26.76 13.57
N SER A 192 -6.52 -26.42 12.29
CA SER A 192 -5.88 -27.14 11.17
C SER A 192 -6.48 -28.52 10.94
N GLY A 193 -7.51 -28.58 10.10
CA GLY A 193 -7.86 -29.80 9.38
C GLY A 193 -7.97 -29.63 7.87
N THR A 194 -8.27 -28.42 7.36
CA THR A 194 -8.77 -28.32 5.98
C THR A 194 -8.03 -27.25 5.15
N ARG A 195 -8.17 -25.94 5.39
CA ARG A 195 -7.59 -24.91 4.49
C ARG A 195 -6.12 -24.52 4.77
N ILE A 196 -5.79 -24.15 6.01
CA ILE A 196 -4.42 -23.72 6.38
C ILE A 196 -3.43 -24.89 6.23
N ALA A 197 -3.84 -26.12 6.57
CA ALA A 197 -3.04 -27.31 6.38
C ALA A 197 -2.70 -27.53 4.90
N ASN A 198 -3.69 -27.40 4.00
CA ASN A 198 -3.49 -27.47 2.55
C ASN A 198 -2.54 -26.38 2.05
N ALA A 199 -2.72 -25.13 2.49
CA ALA A 199 -1.82 -24.03 2.12
C ALA A 199 -0.39 -24.25 2.63
N ARG A 200 -0.21 -24.80 3.84
CA ARG A 200 1.12 -25.14 4.39
C ARG A 200 1.77 -26.29 3.64
N ALA A 201 1.01 -27.34 3.33
CA ALA A 201 1.49 -28.48 2.56
C ALA A 201 1.87 -28.08 1.12
N PHE A 202 1.10 -27.17 0.52
CA PHE A 202 1.45 -26.54 -0.76
C PHE A 202 2.73 -25.72 -0.63
N PHE A 203 2.81 -24.81 0.35
CA PHE A 203 3.97 -23.96 0.56
C PHE A 203 5.27 -24.73 0.86
N ALA A 204 5.17 -25.95 1.40
CA ALA A 204 6.31 -26.83 1.64
C ALA A 204 6.89 -27.45 0.36
N LYS A 205 6.15 -27.44 -0.76
CA LYS A 205 6.61 -27.98 -2.05
C LYS A 205 7.47 -26.97 -2.78
N VAL A 206 8.28 -27.43 -3.72
CA VAL A 206 9.02 -26.54 -4.62
C VAL A 206 8.08 -26.13 -5.77
N PRO A 207 7.79 -24.83 -5.96
CA PRO A 207 6.90 -24.38 -7.02
C PRO A 207 7.58 -24.54 -8.39
N ARG A 208 6.88 -25.17 -9.33
CA ARG A 208 7.39 -25.52 -10.66
C ARG A 208 6.92 -24.53 -11.72
N SER A 209 5.62 -24.24 -11.74
CA SER A 209 5.01 -23.34 -12.71
C SER A 209 5.04 -21.87 -12.29
N ILE A 210 4.70 -20.98 -13.22
CA ILE A 210 4.58 -19.54 -12.95
C ILE A 210 3.43 -19.28 -11.96
N ILE A 211 2.29 -19.96 -12.13
CA ILE A 211 1.13 -19.82 -11.25
C ILE A 211 1.49 -20.31 -9.83
N GLU A 212 2.16 -21.45 -9.69
CA GLU A 212 2.63 -21.93 -8.39
C GLU A 212 3.62 -20.95 -7.75
N LYS A 213 4.57 -20.40 -8.51
CA LYS A 213 5.53 -19.40 -7.99
C LYS A 213 4.83 -18.14 -7.48
N MET A 214 3.84 -17.62 -8.23
CA MET A 214 3.01 -16.50 -7.78
C MET A 214 2.21 -16.84 -6.53
N ALA A 215 1.64 -18.04 -6.44
CA ALA A 215 0.90 -18.51 -5.28
C ALA A 215 1.79 -18.60 -4.04
N HIS A 216 2.98 -19.20 -4.17
CA HIS A 216 3.98 -19.27 -3.10
C HIS A 216 4.38 -17.88 -2.62
N PHE A 217 4.68 -16.98 -3.54
CA PHE A 217 5.06 -15.61 -3.21
C PHE A 217 3.94 -14.85 -2.50
N LYS A 218 2.71 -15.01 -2.98
CA LYS A 218 1.53 -14.40 -2.37
C LYS A 218 1.25 -14.95 -0.98
N LEU A 219 1.36 -16.27 -0.79
CA LEU A 219 1.26 -16.87 0.54
C LEU A 219 2.34 -16.30 1.45
N ALA A 220 3.59 -16.28 1.00
CA ALA A 220 4.68 -15.79 1.82
C ALA A 220 4.48 -14.33 2.28
N GLY A 221 4.07 -13.43 1.37
CA GLY A 221 3.88 -12.01 1.68
C GLY A 221 2.54 -11.63 2.32
N CYS A 222 1.45 -12.33 1.99
CA CYS A 222 0.10 -11.97 2.43
C CYS A 222 -0.42 -12.82 3.59
N ALA A 223 0.11 -14.02 3.77
CA ALA A 223 -0.35 -15.00 4.75
C ALA A 223 0.57 -15.15 5.96
N GLY A 224 1.63 -14.33 6.09
CA GLY A 224 2.60 -14.30 7.19
C GLY A 224 2.30 -13.26 8.29
N PHE A 225 2.57 -13.60 9.55
CA PHE A 225 2.14 -12.82 10.72
C PHE A 225 2.73 -11.40 10.69
N ASN A 226 1.91 -10.39 10.98
CA ASN A 226 2.28 -8.97 10.90
C ASN A 226 2.96 -8.56 9.57
N GLY A 227 2.54 -9.18 8.46
CA GLY A 227 3.04 -8.86 7.12
C GLY A 227 4.51 -9.22 6.90
N VAL A 228 5.11 -9.94 7.84
CA VAL A 228 6.45 -10.51 7.71
C VAL A 228 6.40 -11.62 6.68
N PHE A 229 7.37 -11.61 5.78
CA PHE A 229 7.47 -12.62 4.74
C PHE A 229 7.68 -14.00 5.37
N ALA A 230 6.76 -14.92 5.13
CA ALA A 230 6.89 -16.29 5.63
C ALA A 230 8.01 -17.03 4.88
N ASN A 231 8.92 -17.63 5.63
CA ASN A 231 10.04 -18.43 5.14
C ASN A 231 9.84 -19.94 5.36
N LYS A 232 8.88 -20.32 6.21
CA LYS A 232 8.52 -21.72 6.46
C LYS A 232 7.01 -21.91 6.57
N PRO A 233 6.48 -23.10 6.26
CA PRO A 233 5.04 -23.37 6.30
C PRO A 233 4.37 -23.00 7.62
N SER A 234 5.02 -23.23 8.76
CA SER A 234 4.44 -22.91 10.07
C SER A 234 4.14 -21.42 10.29
N GLN A 235 4.73 -20.53 9.48
CA GLN A 235 4.48 -19.08 9.53
C GLN A 235 3.24 -18.65 8.73
N ILE A 236 2.67 -19.53 7.90
CA ILE A 236 1.39 -19.29 7.21
C ILE A 236 0.28 -19.41 8.25
N TYR A 237 -0.40 -18.29 8.55
CA TYR A 237 -1.41 -18.20 9.61
C TYR A 237 -2.81 -17.79 9.14
N LYS A 238 -2.93 -17.18 7.95
CA LYS A 238 -4.22 -16.80 7.34
C LYS A 238 -4.19 -17.03 5.83
N VAL A 239 -5.25 -17.55 5.23
CA VAL A 239 -5.27 -17.77 3.78
C VAL A 239 -6.69 -17.74 3.23
N SER A 240 -6.86 -17.18 2.03
CA SER A 240 -8.12 -17.26 1.27
C SER A 240 -8.21 -18.58 0.51
N GLU A 241 -9.42 -19.03 0.23
CA GLU A 241 -9.65 -20.24 -0.57
C GLU A 241 -9.01 -20.19 -1.95
N LYS A 242 -9.22 -19.08 -2.66
CA LYS A 242 -8.60 -18.78 -3.95
C LYS A 242 -7.57 -17.65 -3.79
N PRO A 243 -6.32 -17.95 -3.38
CA PRO A 243 -5.27 -16.93 -3.13
C PRO A 243 -5.03 -16.02 -4.33
N LEU A 244 -5.12 -16.55 -5.55
CA LEU A 244 -4.81 -15.81 -6.77
C LEU A 244 -6.01 -15.11 -7.40
N GLN A 245 -7.24 -15.29 -6.89
CA GLN A 245 -8.48 -14.80 -7.54
C GLN A 245 -8.40 -13.34 -8.02
N ARG A 246 -7.87 -12.43 -7.19
CA ARG A 246 -7.72 -11.02 -7.58
C ARG A 246 -6.72 -10.83 -8.72
N ILE A 247 -5.59 -11.53 -8.65
CA ILE A 247 -4.57 -11.47 -9.71
C ILE A 247 -5.18 -11.98 -11.01
N GLU A 248 -5.86 -13.12 -10.95
CA GLU A 248 -6.54 -13.73 -12.08
C GLU A 248 -7.61 -12.78 -12.67
N THR A 249 -8.50 -12.21 -11.84
CA THR A 249 -9.55 -11.28 -12.30
C THR A 249 -8.96 -10.09 -13.07
N TYR A 250 -7.90 -9.48 -12.56
CA TYR A 250 -7.29 -8.27 -13.14
C TYR A 250 -6.02 -8.54 -13.95
N LEU A 251 -5.78 -9.78 -14.37
CA LEU A 251 -4.51 -10.19 -14.99
C LEU A 251 -4.14 -9.34 -16.20
N ASP A 252 -5.11 -9.09 -17.09
CA ASP A 252 -4.87 -8.35 -18.33
C ASP A 252 -4.47 -6.90 -18.05
N LEU A 253 -5.10 -6.27 -17.04
CA LEU A 253 -4.73 -4.92 -16.61
C LEU A 253 -3.31 -4.88 -16.03
N TYR A 254 -2.94 -5.85 -15.19
CA TYR A 254 -1.57 -5.93 -14.67
C TYR A 254 -0.56 -6.12 -15.79
N LYS A 255 -0.83 -7.03 -16.74
CA LYS A 255 0.06 -7.31 -17.87
C LYS A 255 0.20 -6.09 -18.80
N GLU A 256 -0.88 -5.38 -19.06
CA GLU A 256 -0.84 -4.15 -19.87
C GLU A 256 -0.05 -3.03 -19.18
N TYR A 257 -0.24 -2.84 -17.88
CA TYR A 257 0.58 -1.90 -17.10
C TYR A 257 2.07 -2.27 -17.16
N LEU A 258 2.41 -3.57 -17.04
CA LEU A 258 3.79 -4.07 -17.08
C LEU A 258 4.42 -4.16 -18.49
N LYS A 259 3.65 -3.90 -19.55
CA LYS A 259 4.15 -3.88 -20.93
C LYS A 259 5.20 -2.78 -21.09
N GLY A 260 6.36 -3.09 -21.64
CA GLY A 260 7.44 -2.09 -21.82
C GLY A 260 8.06 -1.55 -20.53
N VAL A 261 7.73 -2.10 -19.35
CA VAL A 261 8.35 -1.73 -18.07
C VAL A 261 9.69 -2.43 -17.92
N SER A 262 10.73 -1.69 -17.54
CA SER A 262 12.03 -2.24 -17.13
C SER A 262 11.97 -2.69 -15.68
N LEU A 263 12.39 -3.92 -15.41
CA LEU A 263 12.32 -4.58 -14.11
C LEU A 263 13.73 -4.91 -13.62
N GLU A 264 14.24 -4.13 -12.67
CA GLU A 264 15.65 -4.09 -12.26
C GLU A 264 15.85 -4.51 -10.79
N THR A 265 17.03 -5.04 -10.47
CA THR A 265 17.41 -5.46 -9.11
C THR A 265 18.78 -4.88 -8.76
N LYS A 266 18.83 -3.57 -8.57
CA LYS A 266 20.06 -2.81 -8.34
C LYS A 266 19.92 -1.93 -7.09
N ASP A 267 21.07 -1.49 -6.58
CA ASP A 267 21.12 -0.41 -5.59
C ASP A 267 20.40 0.85 -6.10
N TYR A 268 19.66 1.51 -5.22
CA TYR A 268 18.81 2.65 -5.57
C TYR A 268 19.60 3.80 -6.20
N ALA A 269 20.84 4.06 -5.75
CA ALA A 269 21.62 5.19 -6.25
C ALA A 269 22.10 4.92 -7.68
N ASN A 270 22.40 3.66 -8.00
CA ASN A 270 22.73 3.24 -9.36
C ASN A 270 21.52 3.42 -10.30
N ILE A 271 20.31 3.09 -9.84
CA ILE A 271 19.07 3.26 -10.63
C ILE A 271 18.75 4.72 -10.85
N ILE A 272 18.85 5.54 -9.80
CA ILE A 272 18.65 6.99 -9.91
C ILE A 272 19.63 7.56 -10.94
N LYS A 273 20.93 7.27 -10.79
CA LYS A 273 21.97 7.73 -11.72
C LYS A 273 21.77 7.24 -13.16
N GLN A 274 21.39 5.98 -13.35
CA GLN A 274 21.20 5.38 -14.68
C GLN A 274 20.03 6.01 -15.44
N HIS A 275 18.99 6.46 -14.73
CA HIS A 275 17.76 6.95 -15.34
C HIS A 275 17.55 8.46 -15.18
N ASP A 276 18.51 9.19 -14.60
CA ASP A 276 18.41 10.63 -14.39
C ASP A 276 18.44 11.42 -15.70
N ALA A 277 17.38 12.17 -15.93
CA ALA A 277 17.18 13.08 -17.05
C ALA A 277 16.17 14.17 -16.63
N PRO A 278 16.16 15.34 -17.30
CA PRO A 278 15.25 16.43 -16.95
C PRO A 278 13.75 16.08 -16.98
N ASP A 279 13.37 15.08 -17.78
CA ASP A 279 12.00 14.58 -17.95
C ASP A 279 11.69 13.30 -17.12
N THR A 280 12.62 12.90 -16.25
CA THR A 280 12.44 11.78 -15.32
C THR A 280 11.82 12.25 -14.00
N PHE A 281 10.82 11.51 -13.53
CA PHE A 281 10.31 11.59 -12.17
C PHE A 281 10.62 10.31 -11.38
N PHE A 282 11.21 10.50 -10.20
CA PHE A 282 11.52 9.44 -9.26
C PHE A 282 10.54 9.45 -8.09
N PHE A 283 9.80 8.35 -7.89
CA PHE A 283 9.04 8.13 -6.66
C PHE A 283 9.84 7.18 -5.75
N ILE A 284 10.23 7.66 -4.58
CA ILE A 284 11.23 7.03 -3.72
C ILE A 284 10.61 6.73 -2.37
N ASP A 285 10.46 5.45 -2.06
CA ASP A 285 9.84 4.97 -0.81
C ASP A 285 10.79 3.99 -0.09
N PRO A 286 11.89 4.50 0.49
CA PRO A 286 12.90 3.66 1.13
C PRO A 286 12.37 3.09 2.46
N PRO A 287 13.11 2.18 3.11
CA PRO A 287 12.85 1.83 4.51
C PRO A 287 12.80 3.07 5.41
N TYR A 288 11.79 3.14 6.29
CA TYR A 288 11.58 4.28 7.19
C TYR A 288 12.49 4.18 8.41
N GLU A 289 12.87 5.33 8.96
CA GLU A 289 13.70 5.42 10.16
C GLU A 289 13.02 4.71 11.35
N ASN A 290 13.82 4.02 12.18
CA ASN A 290 13.36 3.34 13.40
C ASN A 290 12.21 2.34 13.17
N THR A 291 12.09 1.81 11.95
CA THR A 291 11.09 0.78 11.68
C THR A 291 11.53 -0.55 12.32
N SER A 292 10.62 -1.16 13.07
CA SER A 292 10.89 -2.32 13.93
C SER A 292 11.58 -3.50 13.22
N ALA A 293 12.56 -4.10 13.90
CA ALA A 293 13.27 -5.32 13.50
C ALA A 293 12.35 -6.51 13.18
N SER A 294 11.12 -6.52 13.70
CA SER A 294 10.13 -7.54 13.39
C SER A 294 9.64 -7.53 11.94
N LEU A 295 9.87 -6.47 11.16
CA LEU A 295 9.33 -6.32 9.80
C LEU A 295 10.24 -6.90 8.69
N GLY A 296 11.42 -7.44 9.04
CA GLY A 296 12.30 -8.29 8.21
C GLY A 296 12.93 -7.66 6.95
N TYR A 297 12.33 -6.61 6.39
CA TYR A 297 12.86 -5.80 5.27
C TYR A 297 12.84 -4.29 5.60
N ALA A 298 12.11 -3.89 6.63
CA ALA A 298 12.11 -2.54 7.17
C ALA A 298 12.93 -2.47 8.47
N GLU A 299 14.01 -3.25 8.55
CA GLU A 299 15.03 -3.00 9.56
C GLU A 299 15.79 -1.73 9.16
N ASP A 300 15.69 -0.68 9.98
CA ASP A 300 16.65 0.43 9.96
C ASP A 300 18.01 -0.01 10.56
N LYS A 301 18.51 -1.20 10.20
CA LYS A 301 19.87 -1.60 10.57
C LYS A 301 20.90 -0.93 9.64
N GLY A 302 20.71 0.37 9.35
CA GLY A 302 21.64 1.18 8.57
C GLY A 302 21.18 1.55 7.17
N PHE A 303 19.92 1.97 6.97
CA PHE A 303 19.62 2.70 5.74
C PHE A 303 20.29 4.08 5.80
N ASP A 304 21.22 4.31 4.89
CA ASP A 304 21.99 5.56 4.88
C ASP A 304 21.17 6.69 4.21
N PHE A 305 20.41 7.41 5.04
CA PHE A 305 19.64 8.58 4.62
C PHE A 305 20.52 9.73 4.11
N GLU A 306 21.75 9.84 4.60
CA GLU A 306 22.70 10.87 4.16
C GLU A 306 23.21 10.55 2.74
N ARG A 307 23.49 9.27 2.44
CA ARG A 307 23.77 8.81 1.06
C ARG A 307 22.59 9.05 0.13
N LEU A 308 21.36 8.83 0.60
CA LEU A 308 20.17 9.14 -0.20
C LEU A 308 20.10 10.63 -0.51
N ARG A 309 20.23 11.50 0.51
CA ARG A 309 20.26 12.96 0.35
C ARG A 309 21.35 13.42 -0.63
N GLN A 310 22.58 12.91 -0.49
CA GLN A 310 23.71 13.19 -1.39
C GLN A 310 23.47 12.74 -2.83
N THR A 311 22.74 11.63 -3.02
CA THR A 311 22.34 11.16 -4.35
C THR A 311 21.33 12.13 -4.96
N LEU A 312 20.34 12.57 -4.19
CA LEU A 312 19.24 13.43 -4.64
C LEU A 312 19.67 14.87 -4.95
N GLU A 313 20.69 15.40 -4.29
CA GLU A 313 21.25 16.73 -4.61
C GLU A 313 21.76 16.86 -6.04
N LYS A 314 22.13 15.75 -6.67
CA LYS A 314 22.75 15.73 -8.00
C LYS A 314 21.75 15.41 -9.10
N VAL A 315 20.49 15.13 -8.76
CA VAL A 315 19.44 14.69 -9.69
C VAL A 315 18.99 15.88 -10.54
N LYS A 316 18.97 15.69 -11.86
CA LYS A 316 18.45 16.65 -12.85
C LYS A 316 16.93 16.56 -12.98
N GLY A 317 16.39 15.35 -12.84
CA GLY A 317 14.95 15.09 -12.84
C GLY A 317 14.24 15.61 -11.59
N LYS A 318 12.95 15.28 -11.49
CA LYS A 318 12.14 15.58 -10.31
C LYS A 318 12.05 14.36 -9.41
N PHE A 319 11.92 14.55 -8.10
CA PHE A 319 11.70 13.44 -7.19
C PHE A 319 10.70 13.75 -6.08
N MET A 320 10.06 12.70 -5.59
CA MET A 320 9.32 12.70 -4.33
C MET A 320 9.80 11.53 -3.48
N VAL A 321 10.26 11.83 -2.27
CA VAL A 321 10.54 10.81 -1.24
C VAL A 321 9.40 10.78 -0.23
N THR A 322 9.00 9.59 0.23
CA THR A 322 8.09 9.41 1.36
C THR A 322 8.80 8.79 2.56
N LEU A 323 8.66 9.40 3.75
CA LEU A 323 9.28 8.95 5.01
C LEU A 323 8.36 9.23 6.21
N ASN A 324 8.69 8.66 7.37
CA ASN A 324 8.08 9.05 8.65
C ASN A 324 8.45 10.50 9.01
N ASP A 325 7.52 11.20 9.66
CA ASP A 325 7.76 12.57 10.11
C ASP A 325 8.61 12.58 11.40
N SER A 326 9.94 12.67 11.27
CA SER A 326 10.86 12.76 12.41
C SER A 326 11.77 14.00 12.36
N PRO A 327 12.23 14.52 13.52
CA PRO A 327 13.19 15.63 13.54
C PRO A 327 14.49 15.33 12.79
N ASN A 328 14.96 14.07 12.83
CA ASN A 328 16.19 13.69 12.15
C ASN A 328 16.01 13.69 10.63
N ILE A 329 14.95 13.07 10.10
CA ILE A 329 14.67 13.10 8.65
C ILE A 329 14.47 14.55 8.17
N ARG A 330 13.73 15.38 8.92
CA ARG A 330 13.58 16.80 8.58
C ARG A 330 14.90 17.54 8.51
N LYS A 331 15.83 17.25 9.44
CA LYS A 331 17.17 17.85 9.46
C LYS A 331 18.01 17.39 8.26
N ILE A 332 18.02 16.09 7.95
CA ILE A 332 18.80 15.53 6.84
C ILE A 332 18.34 16.13 5.50
N PHE A 333 17.03 16.26 5.29
CA PHE A 333 16.47 16.71 4.01
C PHE A 333 16.05 18.19 4.01
N GLN A 334 16.56 19.01 4.93
CA GLN A 334 16.12 20.40 5.15
C GLN A 334 16.27 21.31 3.93
N GLN A 335 17.15 20.98 2.97
CA GLN A 335 17.33 21.75 1.74
C GLN A 335 16.22 21.56 0.70
N PHE A 336 15.33 20.57 0.90
CA PHE A 336 14.25 20.24 -0.02
C PHE A 336 12.90 20.71 0.54
N LYS A 337 11.86 20.75 -0.32
CA LYS A 337 10.50 21.07 0.13
C LYS A 337 9.91 19.90 0.90
N ILE A 338 9.56 20.12 2.16
CA ILE A 338 8.99 19.10 3.05
C ILE A 338 7.53 19.42 3.38
N ASN A 339 6.62 18.49 3.14
CA ASN A 339 5.20 18.61 3.50
C ASN A 339 4.71 17.38 4.26
N GLY A 340 4.05 17.59 5.39
CA GLY A 340 3.45 16.51 6.19
C GLY A 340 2.09 16.08 5.65
N PHE A 341 1.76 14.81 5.83
CA PHE A 341 0.45 14.24 5.58
C PHE A 341 0.14 13.10 6.57
N SER A 342 -1.14 12.79 6.71
CA SER A 342 -1.62 11.71 7.57
C SER A 342 -1.85 10.44 6.76
N ALA A 343 -1.27 9.33 7.21
CA ALA A 343 -1.48 8.01 6.65
C ALA A 343 -2.30 7.13 7.62
N PRO A 344 -3.26 6.34 7.13
CA PRO A 344 -4.01 5.42 7.99
C PRO A 344 -3.08 4.35 8.57
N ASN A 345 -3.33 3.93 9.81
CA ASN A 345 -2.59 2.84 10.43
C ASN A 345 -3.03 1.50 9.83
N PRO A 346 -2.13 0.67 9.26
CA PRO A 346 -2.49 -0.61 8.64
C PRO A 346 -3.00 -1.68 9.64
N TRP A 347 -2.82 -1.49 10.95
CA TRP A 347 -3.10 -2.47 12.02
C TRP A 347 -4.46 -2.29 12.70
N ASN A 348 -5.48 -1.88 11.95
CA ASN A 348 -6.79 -1.47 12.45
C ASN A 348 -7.71 -2.65 12.87
N THR A 349 -7.15 -3.68 13.56
CA THR A 349 -7.89 -4.89 13.96
C THR A 349 -7.92 -5.17 15.46
N ARG A 350 -7.39 -4.27 16.31
CA ARG A 350 -7.57 -4.35 17.77
C ARG A 350 -8.50 -3.24 18.23
N GLU A 351 -9.44 -3.58 19.10
CA GLU A 351 -10.53 -2.71 19.55
C GLU A 351 -10.05 -1.51 20.37
N ASP A 352 -8.78 -1.49 20.76
CA ASP A 352 -8.14 -0.50 21.60
C ASP A 352 -8.02 0.87 20.88
N LYS A 353 -8.56 1.93 21.49
CA LYS A 353 -8.78 3.25 20.86
C LYS A 353 -7.50 4.05 20.59
N GLU A 354 -6.38 3.77 21.25
CA GLU A 354 -5.13 4.56 21.12
C GLU A 354 -4.31 4.22 19.86
N ASP A 355 -4.36 2.97 19.38
CA ASP A 355 -3.64 2.52 18.17
C ASP A 355 -4.27 3.02 16.85
N ARG A 356 -5.35 3.80 16.94
CA ARG A 356 -6.10 4.35 15.80
C ARG A 356 -5.54 5.66 15.25
N LYS A 357 -4.54 6.26 15.88
CA LYS A 357 -4.00 7.55 15.42
C LYS A 357 -3.34 7.39 14.04
N PRO A 358 -3.69 8.23 13.05
CA PRO A 358 -3.02 8.21 11.76
C PRO A 358 -1.53 8.49 11.95
N ARG A 359 -0.71 7.77 11.19
CA ARG A 359 0.74 7.97 11.19
C ARG A 359 1.05 9.27 10.49
N LYS A 360 1.96 10.06 11.04
CA LYS A 360 2.48 11.25 10.37
C LYS A 360 3.61 10.83 9.46
N GLU A 361 3.43 11.11 8.18
CA GLU A 361 4.42 10.89 7.13
C GLU A 361 4.73 12.24 6.46
N ILE A 362 5.86 12.32 5.77
CA ILE A 362 6.28 13.51 5.03
C ILE A 362 6.60 13.14 3.59
N THR A 363 6.37 14.11 2.71
CA THR A 363 6.91 14.13 1.35
C THR A 363 8.09 15.09 1.30
N ILE A 364 9.16 14.72 0.60
CA ILE A 364 10.36 15.52 0.38
C ILE A 364 10.58 15.66 -1.13
N ARG A 365 10.66 16.89 -1.65
CA ARG A 365 10.60 17.17 -3.09
C ARG A 365 11.55 18.30 -3.52
N ASN A 366 11.99 18.27 -4.79
CA ASN A 366 12.81 19.32 -5.41
C ASN A 366 12.04 20.26 -6.37
N TYR A 367 10.70 20.26 -6.36
CA TYR A 367 9.86 21.06 -7.26
C TYR A 367 8.72 21.79 -6.54
#